data_AF-A0A959DB84-F1
#
_entry.id   AF-A0A959DB84-F1
#
_cell.length_a   1.000
_cell.length_b   1.000
_cell.length_c   1.000
_cell.angle_alpha   90.00
_cell.angle_beta   90.00
_cell.angle_gamma   90.00
#
_symmetry.space_group_name_H-M   'P 1'
#
loop_
_entity.id
_entity.type
_entity.pdbx_description
1 polymer ?
#
loop_
_entity_poly.entity_id
_entity_poly.type
_entity_poly.pdbx_seq_one_letter_code
_entity_poly.pdbx_strand_id
1 'polypeptide(L)'
;MPPKTFLFLLLLAFAFFLACNKSEVEDTRIEDFGYDYFPLEVGRSWEYEVDSIIYDPAVGGTAVDSFRTFVREVVADTLLDNAGEALYRVERYYRRNDTLPWQAERVLTLSRDEQRATRVEDNLRFTKLVFPVRAGKFWDGNAFFDELRFVFVAGESVQMFKGWQYRILEAGAPATVGS
;
A
#
# COMPACT_ATOMS: atom_id res chain seq x y z
N MET A 1 39.16 -9.66 61.19
CA MET A 1 39.21 -10.24 59.82
C MET A 1 40.57 -9.91 59.21
N PRO A 2 41.26 -10.87 58.58
CA PRO A 2 42.60 -10.63 58.05
C PRO A 2 42.58 -9.56 56.93
N PRO A 3 43.62 -8.71 56.81
CA PRO A 3 43.65 -7.60 55.85
C PRO A 3 43.51 -8.07 54.38
N LYS A 4 43.88 -9.32 54.09
CA LYS A 4 43.75 -9.96 52.78
C LYS A 4 42.29 -10.25 52.38
N THR A 5 41.43 -10.63 53.33
CA THR A 5 39.99 -10.83 53.07
C THR A 5 39.24 -9.50 52.89
N PHE A 6 39.70 -8.44 53.55
CA PHE A 6 39.12 -7.11 53.38
C PHE A 6 39.45 -6.52 51.99
N LEU A 7 40.70 -6.69 51.54
CA LEU A 7 41.12 -6.28 50.20
C LEU A 7 40.36 -7.05 49.10
N PHE A 8 40.12 -8.34 49.30
CA PHE A 8 39.37 -9.17 48.35
C PHE A 8 37.90 -8.77 48.25
N LEU A 9 37.25 -8.45 49.38
CA LEU A 9 35.88 -7.92 49.41
C LEU A 9 35.77 -6.55 48.73
N LEU A 10 36.79 -5.70 48.88
CA LEU A 10 36.84 -4.38 48.25
C LEU A 10 37.03 -4.47 46.74
N LEU A 11 37.82 -5.43 46.27
CA LEU A 11 37.99 -5.73 44.84
C LEU A 11 36.73 -6.34 44.22
N LEU A 12 36.02 -7.19 44.96
CA LEU A 12 34.74 -7.77 44.52
C LEU A 12 33.64 -6.70 44.45
N ALA A 13 33.60 -5.77 45.40
CA ALA A 13 32.67 -4.63 45.38
C ALA A 13 32.97 -3.68 44.20
N PHE A 14 34.24 -3.44 43.89
CA PHE A 14 34.65 -2.61 42.74
C PHE A 14 34.28 -3.27 41.39
N ALA A 15 34.34 -4.60 41.29
CA ALA A 15 33.89 -5.33 40.12
C ALA A 15 32.38 -5.21 39.87
N PHE A 16 31.58 -5.07 40.93
CA PHE A 16 30.13 -4.82 40.81
C PHE A 16 29.81 -3.41 40.28
N PHE A 17 30.66 -2.40 40.55
CA PHE A 17 30.47 -1.04 40.01
C PHE A 17 30.86 -0.92 38.52
N LEU A 18 31.64 -1.86 37.98
CA LEU A 18 32.01 -1.91 36.56
C LEU A 18 30.97 -2.64 35.70
N ALA A 19 30.00 -3.32 36.30
CA ALA A 19 28.90 -4.01 35.60
C ALA A 19 27.75 -3.04 35.20
N CYS A 20 28.09 -1.78 34.91
CA CYS A 20 27.15 -0.85 34.29
C CYS A 20 27.00 -1.25 32.82
N ASN A 21 26.07 -2.18 32.57
CA ASN A 21 25.60 -2.46 31.22
C ASN A 21 25.12 -1.14 30.64
N LYS A 22 25.77 -0.67 29.56
CA LYS A 22 25.21 0.38 28.73
C LYS A 22 23.87 -0.16 28.25
N SER A 23 22.77 0.30 28.85
CA SER A 23 21.46 0.12 28.27
C SER A 23 21.48 0.90 26.97
N GLU A 24 21.61 0.18 25.87
CA GLU A 24 21.36 0.73 24.54
C GLU A 24 19.92 1.21 24.57
N VAL A 25 19.73 2.53 24.63
CA VAL A 25 18.42 3.12 24.43
C VAL A 25 18.10 2.81 22.99
N GLU A 26 17.26 1.80 22.78
CA GLU A 26 16.70 1.50 21.46
C GLU A 26 16.07 2.80 20.97
N ASP A 27 16.68 3.33 19.92
CA ASP A 27 16.33 4.62 19.37
C ASP A 27 14.90 4.52 18.84
N THR A 28 13.94 5.12 19.54
CA THR A 28 12.52 5.11 19.16
C THR A 28 12.23 6.05 17.99
N ARG A 29 13.25 6.44 17.22
CA ARG A 29 13.07 7.04 15.90
C ARG A 29 12.49 5.97 14.98
N ILE A 30 11.32 6.25 14.43
CA ILE A 30 10.70 5.43 13.39
C ILE A 30 11.60 5.56 12.16
N GLU A 31 12.56 4.65 12.00
CA GLU A 31 13.53 4.73 10.89
C GLU A 31 12.90 4.30 9.56
N ASP A 32 11.91 3.39 9.59
CA ASP A 32 11.19 2.94 8.41
C ASP A 32 9.72 3.40 8.44
N PHE A 33 9.39 4.38 7.58
CA PHE A 33 8.02 4.83 7.37
C PHE A 33 7.24 3.89 6.42
N GLY A 34 7.91 3.00 5.71
CA GLY A 34 7.31 2.09 4.73
C GLY A 34 6.96 2.77 3.40
N TYR A 35 7.68 3.83 3.03
CA TYR A 35 7.50 4.52 1.74
C TYR A 35 7.74 3.61 0.52
N ASP A 36 8.55 2.56 0.69
CA ASP A 36 8.88 1.59 -0.35
C ASP A 36 7.69 0.68 -0.72
N TYR A 37 6.64 0.62 0.12
CA TYR A 37 5.37 -0.04 -0.22
C TYR A 37 4.58 0.71 -1.29
N PHE A 38 4.96 1.95 -1.62
CA PHE A 38 4.33 2.74 -2.67
C PHE A 38 5.40 3.47 -3.52
N PRO A 39 6.11 2.73 -4.40
CA PRO A 39 7.18 3.29 -5.21
C PRO A 39 6.61 4.17 -6.33
N LEU A 40 7.23 5.33 -6.54
CA LEU A 40 6.77 6.40 -7.45
C LEU A 40 7.78 6.75 -8.53
N GLU A 41 8.87 6.01 -8.64
CA GLU A 41 9.94 6.31 -9.60
C GLU A 41 9.43 6.17 -11.04
N VAL A 42 9.69 7.19 -11.86
CA VAL A 42 9.36 7.16 -13.29
C VAL A 42 10.07 5.96 -13.95
N GLY A 43 9.33 5.23 -14.80
CA GLY A 43 9.77 3.99 -15.44
C GLY A 43 9.43 2.73 -14.65
N ARG A 44 8.98 2.82 -13.39
CA ARG A 44 8.42 1.65 -12.67
C ARG A 44 7.16 1.17 -13.34
N SER A 45 6.98 -0.14 -13.34
CA SER A 45 5.80 -0.77 -13.91
C SER A 45 5.34 -1.96 -13.09
N TRP A 46 4.04 -2.22 -13.13
CA TRP A 46 3.41 -3.41 -12.56
C TRP A 46 2.57 -4.09 -13.64
N GLU A 47 2.59 -5.42 -13.65
CA GLU A 47 1.75 -6.22 -14.52
C GLU A 47 0.88 -7.15 -13.68
N TYR A 48 -0.37 -7.28 -14.07
CA TYR A 48 -1.38 -8.06 -13.38
C TYR A 48 -2.11 -8.96 -14.38
N GLU A 49 -2.36 -10.20 -13.97
CA GLU A 49 -3.37 -11.06 -14.57
C GLU A 49 -4.70 -10.78 -13.86
N VAL A 50 -5.75 -10.46 -14.61
CA VAL A 50 -7.03 -10.00 -14.09
C VAL A 50 -8.14 -10.87 -14.66
N ASP A 51 -8.88 -11.52 -13.78
CA ASP A 51 -10.12 -12.22 -14.14
C ASP A 51 -11.31 -11.27 -14.00
N SER A 52 -12.21 -11.30 -14.99
CA SER A 52 -13.39 -10.45 -15.04
C SER A 52 -14.63 -11.27 -15.33
N ILE A 53 -15.74 -10.90 -14.70
CA ILE A 53 -17.09 -11.41 -15.01
C ILE A 53 -17.90 -10.23 -15.55
N ILE A 54 -18.35 -10.33 -16.81
CA ILE A 54 -19.22 -9.34 -17.43
C ILE A 54 -20.66 -9.83 -17.37
N TYR A 55 -21.54 -8.91 -16.98
CA TYR A 55 -22.99 -9.06 -17.02
C TYR A 55 -23.53 -8.17 -18.14
N ASP A 56 -23.95 -8.76 -19.25
CA ASP A 56 -24.49 -8.05 -20.41
C ASP A 56 -26.02 -8.22 -20.48
N PRO A 57 -26.81 -7.13 -20.35
CA PRO A 57 -28.25 -7.20 -20.50
C PRO A 57 -28.66 -7.60 -21.94
N ALA A 58 -29.29 -8.76 -22.10
CA ALA A 58 -29.76 -9.26 -23.39
C ALA A 58 -31.29 -9.49 -23.42
N VAL A 59 -31.85 -9.63 -24.62
CA VAL A 59 -33.27 -9.96 -24.79
C VAL A 59 -33.50 -11.38 -24.25
N GLY A 60 -34.23 -11.50 -23.14
CA GLY A 60 -34.52 -12.78 -22.48
C GLY A 60 -33.71 -13.07 -21.21
N GLY A 61 -32.82 -12.17 -20.78
CA GLY A 61 -32.07 -12.29 -19.52
C GLY A 61 -30.69 -11.63 -19.58
N THR A 62 -29.95 -11.68 -18.47
CA THR A 62 -28.57 -11.19 -18.42
C THR A 62 -27.62 -12.30 -18.87
N ALA A 63 -26.85 -12.05 -19.94
CA ALA A 63 -25.75 -12.93 -20.33
C ALA A 63 -24.56 -12.72 -19.37
N VAL A 64 -23.92 -13.82 -18.97
CA VAL A 64 -22.76 -13.81 -18.07
C VAL A 64 -21.58 -14.44 -18.78
N ASP A 65 -20.47 -13.73 -18.88
CA ASP A 65 -19.23 -14.21 -19.49
C ASP A 65 -18.05 -13.96 -18.55
N SER A 66 -17.10 -14.89 -18.51
CA SER A 66 -15.88 -14.75 -17.74
C SER A 66 -14.66 -14.83 -18.66
N PHE A 67 -13.78 -13.85 -18.55
CA PHE A 67 -12.56 -13.83 -19.33
C PHE A 67 -11.41 -13.30 -18.49
N ARG A 68 -10.21 -13.62 -18.99
CA ARG A 68 -8.95 -13.23 -18.42
C ARG A 68 -8.31 -12.16 -19.28
N THR A 69 -7.78 -11.13 -18.64
CA THR A 69 -7.06 -10.04 -19.30
C THR A 69 -5.75 -9.78 -18.55
N PHE A 70 -4.83 -9.09 -19.20
CA PHE A 70 -3.63 -8.59 -18.55
C PHE A 70 -3.69 -7.07 -18.47
N VAL A 71 -3.24 -6.52 -17.37
CA VAL A 71 -3.13 -5.08 -17.13
C VAL A 71 -1.67 -4.74 -16.89
N ARG A 72 -1.21 -3.62 -17.44
CA ARG A 72 0.10 -3.04 -17.13
C ARG A 72 -0.10 -1.60 -16.72
N GLU A 73 0.49 -1.20 -15.61
CA GLU A 73 0.56 0.20 -15.18
C GLU A 73 2.02 0.65 -15.21
N VAL A 74 2.29 1.82 -15.80
CA VAL A 74 3.63 2.40 -15.91
C VAL A 74 3.62 3.81 -15.35
N VAL A 75 4.52 4.11 -14.42
CA VAL A 75 4.79 5.50 -13.99
C VAL A 75 5.50 6.20 -15.14
N ALA A 76 4.75 6.97 -15.92
CA ALA A 76 5.22 7.54 -17.17
C ALA A 76 5.95 8.87 -16.97
N ASP A 77 5.56 9.65 -15.96
CA ASP A 77 6.03 11.03 -15.81
C ASP A 77 5.73 11.62 -14.43
N THR A 78 6.33 12.77 -14.15
CA THR A 78 6.08 13.57 -12.94
C THR A 78 5.56 14.95 -13.32
N LEU A 79 4.56 15.42 -12.58
CA LEU A 79 3.86 16.68 -12.72
C LEU A 79 3.87 17.40 -11.36
N LEU A 80 3.55 18.69 -11.35
CA LEU A 80 3.27 19.44 -10.13
C LEU A 80 1.79 19.79 -10.09
N ASP A 81 1.17 19.70 -8.92
CA ASP A 81 -0.17 20.21 -8.70
C ASP A 81 -0.19 21.72 -8.42
N ASN A 82 -1.38 22.27 -8.17
CA ASN A 82 -1.57 23.70 -7.91
C ASN A 82 -0.92 24.18 -6.60
N ALA A 83 -0.59 23.26 -5.68
CA ALA A 83 0.13 23.56 -4.45
C ALA A 83 1.66 23.40 -4.60
N GLY A 84 2.12 22.94 -5.77
CA GLY A 84 3.53 22.65 -6.02
C GLY A 84 3.96 21.26 -5.56
N GLU A 85 3.01 20.38 -5.22
CA GLU A 85 3.29 19.01 -4.79
C GLU A 85 3.43 18.07 -5.99
N ALA A 86 4.32 17.08 -5.86
CA ALA A 86 4.57 16.13 -6.94
C ALA A 86 3.39 15.17 -7.16
N LEU A 87 2.92 15.12 -8.41
CA LEU A 87 1.98 14.12 -8.91
C LEU A 87 2.69 13.23 -9.93
N TYR A 88 2.43 11.94 -9.89
CA TYR A 88 3.03 10.97 -10.80
C TYR A 88 1.97 10.49 -11.77
N ARG A 89 2.16 10.74 -13.06
CA ARG A 89 1.25 10.27 -14.12
C ARG A 89 1.51 8.79 -14.37
N VAL A 90 0.48 7.99 -14.27
CA VAL A 90 0.53 6.56 -14.56
C VAL A 90 -0.33 6.26 -15.78
N GLU A 91 0.26 5.58 -16.74
CA GLU A 91 -0.42 5.11 -17.93
C GLU A 91 -0.77 3.64 -17.73
N ARG A 92 -2.06 3.33 -17.83
CA ARG A 92 -2.59 1.98 -17.72
C ARG A 92 -2.93 1.44 -19.09
N TYR A 93 -2.46 0.23 -19.32
CA TYR A 93 -2.61 -0.53 -20.55
C TYR A 93 -3.28 -1.87 -20.24
N TYR A 94 -3.94 -2.44 -21.24
CA TYR A 94 -4.53 -3.76 -21.16
C TYR A 94 -4.25 -4.59 -22.43
N ARG A 95 -4.35 -5.91 -22.32
CA ARG A 95 -4.36 -6.83 -23.46
C ARG A 95 -5.19 -8.07 -23.13
N ARG A 96 -5.92 -8.60 -24.12
CA ARG A 96 -6.84 -9.74 -23.92
C ARG A 96 -6.14 -11.09 -23.77
N ASN A 97 -4.91 -11.20 -24.27
CA ASN A 97 -4.07 -12.37 -24.07
C ASN A 97 -2.59 -11.95 -24.11
N ASP A 98 -1.70 -12.87 -23.76
CA ASP A 98 -0.26 -12.66 -23.66
C ASP A 98 0.45 -12.45 -25.01
N THR A 99 -0.18 -12.87 -26.12
CA THR A 99 0.35 -12.72 -27.48
C THR A 99 -0.03 -11.40 -28.16
N LEU A 100 -1.04 -10.70 -27.66
CA LEU A 100 -1.55 -9.45 -28.23
C LEU A 100 -0.74 -8.23 -27.74
N PRO A 101 -0.64 -7.17 -28.56
CA PRO A 101 0.00 -5.93 -28.15
C PRO A 101 -0.79 -5.24 -27.03
N TRP A 102 -0.07 -4.52 -26.17
CA TRP A 102 -0.67 -3.64 -25.16
C TRP A 102 -1.48 -2.52 -25.81
N GLN A 103 -2.65 -2.26 -25.27
CA GLN A 103 -3.55 -1.18 -25.70
C GLN A 103 -3.71 -0.19 -24.55
N ALA A 104 -3.60 1.10 -24.83
CA ALA A 104 -3.85 2.13 -23.83
C ALA A 104 -5.30 2.05 -23.34
N GLU A 105 -5.48 2.04 -22.03
CA GLU A 105 -6.80 1.98 -21.38
C GLU A 105 -7.17 3.34 -20.81
N ARG A 106 -6.32 3.86 -19.92
CA ARG A 106 -6.59 5.10 -19.17
C ARG A 106 -5.33 5.67 -18.54
N VAL A 107 -5.45 6.90 -18.07
CA VAL A 107 -4.42 7.60 -17.28
C VAL A 107 -4.95 7.83 -15.88
N LEU A 108 -4.09 7.64 -14.89
CA LEU A 108 -4.36 7.87 -13.48
C LEU A 108 -3.19 8.63 -12.84
N THR A 109 -3.38 9.13 -11.62
CA THR A 109 -2.30 9.83 -10.90
C THR A 109 -2.04 9.22 -9.53
N LEU A 110 -0.78 9.21 -9.14
CA LEU A 110 -0.33 8.83 -7.81
C LEU A 110 0.30 10.04 -7.12
N SER A 111 0.19 10.11 -5.81
CA SER A 111 0.94 11.07 -4.99
C SER A 111 1.21 10.48 -3.61
N ARG A 112 2.21 11.03 -2.91
CA ARG A 112 2.58 10.59 -1.57
C ARG A 112 3.09 11.76 -0.76
N ASP A 113 2.49 11.96 0.40
CA ASP A 113 2.98 12.87 1.44
C ASP A 113 3.51 12.04 2.64
N GLU A 114 3.89 12.71 3.73
CA GLU A 114 4.43 12.03 4.92
C GLU A 114 3.42 11.12 5.64
N GLN A 115 2.13 11.30 5.38
CA GLN A 115 1.04 10.65 6.10
C GLN A 115 0.32 9.60 5.26
N ARG A 116 0.30 9.74 3.93
CA ARG A 116 -0.45 8.84 3.05
C ARG A 116 0.03 8.79 1.61
N ALA A 117 -0.29 7.67 0.97
CA ALA A 117 -0.24 7.49 -0.47
C ALA A 117 -1.65 7.61 -1.06
N THR A 118 -1.76 8.41 -2.10
CA THR A 118 -3.03 8.72 -2.77
C THR A 118 -2.99 8.27 -4.22
N ARG A 119 -4.12 7.76 -4.71
CA ARG A 119 -4.34 7.43 -6.12
C ARG A 119 -5.61 8.12 -6.60
N VAL A 120 -5.57 8.72 -7.78
CA VAL A 120 -6.76 9.26 -8.44
C VAL A 120 -7.01 8.47 -9.72
N GLU A 121 -8.16 7.80 -9.78
CA GLU A 121 -8.65 7.08 -10.96
C GLU A 121 -10.13 7.40 -11.17
N ASP A 122 -10.56 7.61 -12.42
CA ASP A 122 -11.94 7.99 -12.77
C ASP A 122 -12.51 9.17 -11.96
N ASN A 123 -11.67 10.18 -11.68
CA ASN A 123 -11.98 11.34 -10.84
C ASN A 123 -12.33 10.99 -9.37
N LEU A 124 -11.99 9.79 -8.91
CA LEU A 124 -12.12 9.36 -7.51
C LEU A 124 -10.73 9.35 -6.87
N ARG A 125 -10.60 10.08 -5.76
CA ARG A 125 -9.36 10.14 -4.98
C ARG A 125 -9.41 9.13 -3.84
N PHE A 126 -8.54 8.14 -3.90
CA PHE A 126 -8.41 7.09 -2.90
C PHE A 126 -7.16 7.28 -2.05
N THR A 127 -7.30 7.13 -0.73
CA THR A 127 -6.15 6.92 0.15
C THR A 127 -5.78 5.43 0.12
N LYS A 128 -4.74 5.08 -0.63
CA LYS A 128 -4.34 3.68 -0.86
C LYS A 128 -3.50 3.10 0.28
N LEU A 129 -2.74 3.95 0.98
CA LEU A 129 -1.91 3.55 2.11
C LEU A 129 -1.74 4.72 3.07
N VAL A 130 -1.55 4.44 4.35
CA VAL A 130 -1.23 5.42 5.39
C VAL A 130 0.11 5.11 6.02
N PHE A 131 0.88 6.15 6.33
CA PHE A 131 2.20 6.06 6.91
C PHE A 131 2.19 6.41 8.40
N PRO A 132 3.18 5.92 9.18
CA PRO A 132 4.07 4.82 8.82
C PRO A 132 3.29 3.50 8.62
N VAL A 133 3.75 2.63 7.73
CA VAL A 133 3.11 1.33 7.45
C VAL A 133 3.24 0.42 8.67
N ARG A 134 2.11 0.07 9.29
CA ARG A 134 2.08 -0.79 10.48
C ARG A 134 0.85 -1.69 10.48
N ALA A 135 1.06 -2.93 10.86
CA ALA A 135 -0.02 -3.89 11.13
C ALA A 135 -1.05 -3.31 12.11
N GLY A 136 -2.33 -3.63 11.89
CA GLY A 136 -3.44 -3.19 12.72
C GLY A 136 -3.90 -1.75 12.48
N LYS A 137 -3.29 -0.99 11.56
CA LYS A 137 -3.82 0.32 11.16
C LYS A 137 -5.08 0.17 10.30
N PHE A 138 -6.06 1.01 10.57
CA PHE A 138 -7.29 1.17 9.79
C PHE A 138 -7.41 2.61 9.29
N TRP A 139 -8.00 2.79 8.12
CA TRP A 139 -8.34 4.12 7.63
C TRP A 139 -9.54 4.06 6.68
N ASP A 140 -10.13 5.22 6.46
CA ASP A 140 -11.09 5.44 5.40
C ASP A 140 -10.34 5.80 4.10
N GLY A 141 -10.24 4.82 3.20
CA GLY A 141 -9.60 5.02 1.90
C GLY A 141 -10.46 5.80 0.91
N ASN A 142 -11.76 5.99 1.20
CA ASN A 142 -12.74 6.60 0.32
C ASN A 142 -13.12 8.02 0.79
N ALA A 143 -12.48 8.54 1.84
CA ALA A 143 -12.80 9.79 2.54
C ALA A 143 -12.94 11.06 1.67
N PHE A 144 -12.52 11.01 0.41
CA PHE A 144 -12.56 12.15 -0.52
C PHE A 144 -13.76 12.14 -1.48
N PHE A 145 -14.65 11.15 -1.38
CA PHE A 145 -15.84 11.09 -2.20
C PHE A 145 -17.00 10.44 -1.44
N ASP A 146 -18.22 10.67 -1.91
CA ASP A 146 -19.41 10.03 -1.37
C ASP A 146 -19.36 8.51 -1.60
N GLU A 147 -19.45 7.72 -0.52
CA GLU A 147 -19.47 6.26 -0.56
C GLU A 147 -20.74 5.69 -1.23
N LEU A 148 -21.81 6.49 -1.36
CA LEU A 148 -23.08 6.12 -1.98
C LEU A 148 -23.01 6.15 -3.52
N ARG A 149 -22.02 5.43 -4.06
CA ARG A 149 -21.85 5.22 -5.50
C ARG A 149 -22.56 3.93 -5.90
N PHE A 150 -23.58 4.07 -6.74
CA PHE A 150 -24.30 2.94 -7.29
C PHE A 150 -23.64 2.44 -8.56
N VAL A 151 -23.39 1.13 -8.62
CA VAL A 151 -23.02 0.41 -9.84
C VAL A 151 -24.09 -0.63 -10.12
N PHE A 152 -24.38 -0.87 -11.39
CA PHE A 152 -25.35 -1.90 -11.78
C PHE A 152 -24.60 -3.20 -12.10
N VAL A 153 -24.96 -4.27 -11.41
CA VAL A 153 -24.41 -5.62 -11.62
C VAL A 153 -25.59 -6.55 -11.80
N ALA A 154 -25.67 -7.22 -12.94
CA ALA A 154 -26.77 -8.15 -13.27
C ALA A 154 -28.20 -7.56 -13.15
N GLY A 155 -28.37 -6.25 -13.33
CA GLY A 155 -29.66 -5.56 -13.18
C GLY A 155 -29.97 -5.11 -11.74
N GLU A 156 -29.10 -5.41 -10.79
CA GLU A 156 -29.20 -4.93 -9.41
C GLU A 156 -28.26 -3.73 -9.16
N SER A 157 -28.69 -2.78 -8.34
CA SER A 157 -27.84 -1.66 -7.93
C SER A 157 -27.07 -2.00 -6.65
N VAL A 158 -25.74 -1.92 -6.72
CA VAL A 158 -24.84 -2.15 -5.58
C VAL A 158 -24.21 -0.82 -5.16
N GLN A 159 -24.24 -0.52 -3.85
CA GLN A 159 -23.49 0.60 -3.26
C GLN A 159 -22.03 0.18 -3.08
N MET A 160 -21.22 0.38 -4.13
CA MET A 160 -19.91 -0.25 -4.29
C MET A 160 -18.95 0.00 -3.11
N PHE A 161 -18.98 1.21 -2.53
CA PHE A 161 -18.00 1.64 -1.54
C PHE A 161 -18.55 1.73 -0.11
N LYS A 162 -19.84 1.45 0.10
CA LYS A 162 -20.48 1.65 1.39
C LYS A 162 -19.91 0.71 2.45
N GLY A 163 -19.43 1.29 3.55
CA GLY A 163 -18.88 0.53 4.67
C GLY A 163 -17.55 -0.15 4.38
N TRP A 164 -16.87 0.23 3.29
CA TRP A 164 -15.57 -0.33 2.93
C TRP A 164 -14.48 0.14 3.91
N GLN A 165 -13.81 -0.78 4.59
CA GLN A 165 -12.74 -0.47 5.54
C GLN A 165 -11.38 -0.97 5.05
N TYR A 166 -10.40 -0.07 5.04
CA TYR A 166 -9.03 -0.40 4.67
C TYR A 166 -8.22 -0.73 5.93
N ARG A 167 -7.34 -1.74 5.83
CA ARG A 167 -6.48 -2.15 6.94
C ARG A 167 -5.15 -2.73 6.47
N ILE A 168 -4.10 -2.56 7.27
CA ILE A 168 -2.84 -3.29 7.12
C ILE A 168 -2.89 -4.51 8.04
N LEU A 169 -2.80 -5.71 7.48
CA LEU A 169 -2.79 -6.96 8.22
C LEU A 169 -1.40 -7.26 8.78
N GLU A 170 -0.40 -7.20 7.92
CA GLU A 170 1.00 -7.48 8.22
C GLU A 170 1.88 -6.45 7.50
N ALA A 171 3.06 -6.18 8.06
CA ALA A 171 4.07 -5.31 7.48
C ALA A 171 5.46 -5.89 7.75
N GLY A 172 6.31 -5.93 6.73
CA GLY A 172 7.67 -6.49 6.81
C GLY A 172 7.74 -8.01 6.82
N ALA A 173 6.60 -8.70 6.73
CA ALA A 173 6.54 -10.15 6.63
C ALA A 173 6.64 -10.61 5.16
N PRO A 174 7.29 -11.76 4.88
CA PRO A 174 7.28 -12.35 3.55
C PRO A 174 5.85 -12.79 3.20
N ALA A 175 5.41 -12.47 1.98
CA ALA A 175 4.12 -12.91 1.46
C ALA A 175 4.30 -13.83 0.25
N THR A 176 3.49 -14.88 0.18
CA THR A 176 3.35 -15.72 -1.01
C THR A 176 2.22 -15.15 -1.88
N VAL A 177 2.53 -14.73 -3.10
CA VAL A 177 1.55 -14.18 -4.05
C VAL A 177 1.33 -15.20 -5.17
N GLY A 178 0.08 -15.59 -5.43
CA GLY A 178 -0.30 -16.45 -6.55
C GLY A 178 -0.08 -17.95 -6.34
N SER A 179 -0.72 -18.53 -5.33
CA SER A 179 -0.81 -20.00 -5.13
C SER A 179 -1.86 -20.65 -6.02
#